data_AF-A0A2G4JF87-F1
#
_entry.id   AF-A0A2G4JF87-F1
#
_cell.length_a   1.000
_cell.length_b   1.000
_cell.length_c   1.000
_cell.angle_alpha   90.00
_cell.angle_beta   90.00
_cell.angle_gamma   90.00
#
_symmetry.space_group_name_H-M   'P 1'
#
loop_
_entity.id
_entity.type
_entity.pdbx_description
1 polymer ?
#
loop_
_entity_poly.entity_id
_entity_poly.type
_entity_poly.pdbx_seq_one_letter_code
_entity_poly.pdbx_strand_id
1 'polypeptide(L)'
;MGGSFIDQIYSAFPNEKKIPAVDDMVYTHWNFQDFQDAEYINIYADRSDLYGLSLMIENYAAKHSVPLVAAFEDEARYKYVEDRYAKLMKSLPKIWIIGNFNNPYLAQHLPQHASVISCVGTNLSTVWIVVTRDSNGPIGLVAEDFGNNKFKGFFSTKPAIVKYSIDLVAYILKTEIDLMRKEW
;
A
#
# COMPACT_ATOMS: atom_id res chain seq x y z
N MET A 1 -7.80 21.85 4.53
CA MET A 1 -8.39 20.85 5.44
C MET A 1 -7.67 19.54 5.18
N GLY A 2 -6.62 19.22 5.95
CA GLY A 2 -5.94 17.93 5.85
C GLY A 2 -6.46 17.02 6.94
N GLY A 3 -7.54 16.27 6.66
CA GLY A 3 -8.01 15.22 7.55
C GLY A 3 -7.16 13.96 7.39
N SER A 4 -7.11 13.12 8.43
CA SER A 4 -6.46 11.80 8.39
C SER A 4 -6.98 11.00 7.19
N PHE A 5 -6.07 10.35 6.46
CA PHE A 5 -6.40 9.51 5.32
C PHE A 5 -7.19 8.28 5.77
N ILE A 6 -6.77 7.62 6.87
CA ILE A 6 -7.45 6.42 7.35
C ILE A 6 -8.85 6.73 7.91
N ASP A 7 -9.04 7.90 8.53
CA ASP A 7 -10.35 8.30 9.03
C ASP A 7 -11.36 8.58 7.90
N GLN A 8 -10.89 9.05 6.74
CA GLN A 8 -11.75 9.19 5.55
C GLN A 8 -12.25 7.83 5.06
N ILE A 9 -11.35 6.83 5.00
CA ILE A 9 -11.73 5.46 4.64
C ILE A 9 -12.73 4.90 5.66
N TYR A 10 -12.43 5.00 6.95
CA TYR A 10 -13.33 4.49 7.98
C TYR A 10 -14.67 5.21 8.08
N SER A 11 -14.77 6.44 7.56
CA SER A 11 -16.06 7.14 7.46
C SER A 11 -16.97 6.50 6.39
N ALA A 12 -16.39 5.95 5.32
CA ALA A 12 -17.11 5.17 4.31
C ALA A 12 -17.34 3.71 4.75
N PHE A 13 -16.51 3.18 5.66
CA PHE A 13 -16.53 1.79 6.15
C PHE A 13 -16.61 1.73 7.69
N PRO A 14 -17.73 2.17 8.30
CA PRO A 14 -17.83 2.31 9.75
C PRO A 14 -17.93 0.98 10.50
N ASN A 15 -18.30 -0.11 9.83
CA ASN A 15 -18.36 -1.44 10.46
C ASN A 15 -16.95 -2.02 10.61
N GLU A 16 -16.12 -1.85 9.59
CA GLU A 16 -14.71 -2.20 9.57
C GLU A 16 -13.95 -1.47 10.67
N LYS A 17 -14.22 -0.18 10.89
CA LYS A 17 -13.64 0.61 11.99
C LYS A 17 -13.89 0.01 13.39
N LYS A 18 -15.03 -0.67 13.60
CA LYS A 18 -15.45 -1.20 14.91
C LYS A 18 -14.74 -2.50 15.27
N ILE A 19 -14.13 -3.18 14.31
CA ILE A 19 -13.38 -4.41 14.56
C ILE A 19 -12.14 -4.04 15.39
N PRO A 20 -11.85 -4.72 16.52
CA PRO A 20 -10.63 -4.47 17.26
C PRO A 20 -9.38 -4.73 16.42
N ALA A 21 -8.29 -4.02 16.70
CA ALA A 21 -7.00 -4.34 16.09
C ALA A 21 -6.54 -5.74 16.54
N VAL A 22 -5.89 -6.47 15.65
CA VAL A 22 -5.26 -7.75 15.98
C VAL A 22 -4.08 -7.56 16.93
N ASP A 23 -3.77 -8.60 17.69
CA ASP A 23 -2.59 -8.66 18.54
C ASP A 23 -1.30 -8.82 17.73
N ASP A 24 -0.19 -8.31 18.27
CA ASP A 24 1.13 -8.27 17.63
C ASP A 24 1.66 -9.66 17.25
N MET A 25 1.19 -10.73 17.91
CA MET A 25 1.59 -12.11 17.60
C MET A 25 1.28 -12.51 16.15
N VAL A 26 0.30 -11.89 15.49
CA VAL A 26 -0.03 -12.20 14.08
C VAL A 26 1.17 -11.98 13.17
N TYR A 27 1.98 -10.94 13.37
CA TYR A 27 3.10 -10.61 12.48
C TYR A 27 4.27 -11.60 12.58
N THR A 28 4.33 -12.37 13.67
CA THR A 28 5.36 -13.39 13.89
C THR A 28 4.92 -14.77 13.42
N HIS A 29 3.63 -15.09 13.51
CA HIS A 29 3.13 -16.45 13.30
C HIS A 29 2.37 -16.63 11.98
N TRP A 30 1.78 -15.57 11.43
CA TRP A 30 0.99 -15.67 10.22
C TRP A 30 1.85 -15.61 8.98
N ASN A 31 1.55 -16.49 8.04
CA ASN A 31 1.99 -16.37 6.66
C ASN A 31 0.94 -15.59 5.84
N PHE A 32 1.23 -15.32 4.56
CA PHE A 32 0.32 -14.51 3.73
C PHE A 32 -1.07 -15.13 3.56
N GLN A 33 -1.19 -16.46 3.50
CA GLN A 33 -2.48 -17.14 3.40
C GLN A 33 -3.32 -16.90 4.67
N ASP A 34 -2.71 -16.92 5.86
CA ASP A 34 -3.44 -16.65 7.11
C ASP A 34 -4.04 -15.22 7.11
N PHE A 35 -3.27 -14.23 6.60
CA PHE A 35 -3.79 -12.87 6.40
C PHE A 35 -4.94 -12.83 5.39
N GLN A 36 -4.82 -13.57 4.28
CA GLN A 36 -5.85 -13.64 3.24
C GLN A 36 -7.14 -14.29 3.77
N ASP A 37 -7.02 -15.37 4.54
CA ASP A 37 -8.12 -16.13 5.13
C ASP A 37 -8.87 -15.33 6.19
N ALA A 38 -8.21 -14.41 6.88
CA ALA A 38 -8.85 -13.49 7.82
C ALA A 38 -9.78 -12.47 7.12
N GLU A 39 -9.63 -12.28 5.81
CA GLU A 39 -10.30 -11.33 4.91
C GLU A 39 -10.15 -9.83 5.25
N TYR A 40 -10.14 -9.49 6.53
CA TYR A 40 -10.06 -8.15 7.04
C TYR A 40 -9.53 -8.15 8.47
N ILE A 41 -8.50 -7.36 8.73
CA ILE A 41 -8.01 -7.08 10.08
C ILE A 41 -7.70 -5.60 10.24
N ASN A 42 -8.03 -5.05 11.40
CA ASN A 42 -7.48 -3.77 11.81
C ASN A 42 -6.10 -3.98 12.43
N ILE A 43 -5.22 -3.02 12.22
CA ILE A 43 -3.85 -3.08 12.71
C ILE A 43 -3.51 -1.84 13.53
N TYR A 44 -2.71 -2.07 14.56
CA TYR A 44 -1.98 -1.05 15.29
C TYR A 44 -0.56 -1.57 15.49
N ALA A 45 0.37 -1.15 14.66
CA ALA A 45 1.62 -1.89 14.44
C ALA A 45 2.85 -1.00 14.38
N ASP A 46 4.02 -1.59 14.64
CA ASP A 46 5.29 -0.93 14.37
C ASP A 46 5.67 -1.01 12.90
N ARG A 47 6.60 -0.15 12.48
CA ARG A 47 7.17 -0.15 11.13
C ARG A 47 7.73 -1.52 10.70
N SER A 48 8.38 -2.25 11.61
CA SER A 48 8.94 -3.58 11.32
C SER A 48 7.88 -4.57 10.90
N ASP A 49 6.72 -4.52 11.56
CA ASP A 49 5.60 -5.44 11.30
C ASP A 49 4.95 -5.13 9.96
N LEU A 50 4.72 -3.84 9.68
CA LEU A 50 4.22 -3.39 8.38
C LEU A 50 5.18 -3.72 7.26
N TYR A 51 6.48 -3.61 7.50
CA TYR A 51 7.50 -3.98 6.54
C TYR A 51 7.47 -5.49 6.24
N GLY A 52 7.33 -6.34 7.27
CA GLY A 52 7.17 -7.78 7.10
C GLY A 52 5.96 -8.14 6.24
N LEU A 53 4.80 -7.57 6.54
CA LEU A 53 3.57 -7.78 5.76
C LEU A 53 3.69 -7.22 4.33
N SER A 54 4.36 -6.08 4.17
CA SER A 54 4.64 -5.49 2.85
C SER A 54 5.45 -6.44 1.98
N LEU A 55 6.48 -7.09 2.53
CA LEU A 55 7.27 -8.09 1.81
C LEU A 55 6.42 -9.29 1.38
N MET A 56 5.46 -9.73 2.20
CA MET A 56 4.55 -10.81 1.82
C MET A 56 3.70 -10.43 0.60
N ILE A 57 3.16 -9.21 0.57
CA ILE A 57 2.36 -8.69 -0.55
C ILE A 57 3.23 -8.48 -1.81
N GLU A 58 4.42 -7.90 -1.67
CA GLU A 58 5.39 -7.72 -2.76
C GLU A 58 5.80 -9.07 -3.38
N ASN A 59 6.10 -10.07 -2.54
CA ASN A 59 6.46 -11.41 -3.00
C ASN A 59 5.31 -12.11 -3.71
N TYR A 60 4.07 -11.95 -3.20
CA TYR A 60 2.88 -12.44 -3.89
C TYR A 60 2.75 -11.79 -5.28
N ALA A 61 2.90 -10.46 -5.36
CA ALA A 61 2.79 -9.74 -6.61
C ALA A 61 3.81 -10.22 -7.66
N ALA A 62 5.06 -10.40 -7.23
CA ALA A 62 6.13 -10.91 -8.08
C ALA A 62 5.88 -12.36 -8.53
N LYS A 63 5.49 -13.25 -7.60
CA LYS A 63 5.23 -14.67 -7.88
C LYS A 63 4.09 -14.86 -8.88
N HIS A 64 3.05 -14.05 -8.78
CA HIS A 64 1.85 -14.15 -9.62
C HIS A 64 1.86 -13.21 -10.83
N SER A 65 2.92 -12.41 -10.99
CA SER A 65 3.05 -11.39 -12.05
C SER A 65 1.78 -10.51 -12.13
N VAL A 66 1.40 -9.95 -10.99
CA VAL A 66 0.24 -9.05 -10.84
C VAL A 66 0.69 -7.65 -10.45
N PRO A 67 -0.09 -6.60 -10.74
CA PRO A 67 0.34 -5.23 -10.50
C PRO A 67 0.48 -4.89 -9.01
N LEU A 68 1.26 -3.86 -8.71
CA LEU A 68 1.56 -3.43 -7.34
C LEU A 68 1.48 -1.90 -7.20
N VAL A 69 0.87 -1.44 -6.11
CA VAL A 69 0.93 -0.05 -5.65
C VAL A 69 1.69 -0.04 -4.33
N ALA A 70 2.72 0.80 -4.22
CA ALA A 70 3.48 1.01 -3.00
C ALA A 70 3.61 2.50 -2.71
N ALA A 71 3.33 2.91 -1.47
CA ALA A 71 3.50 4.28 -1.00
C ALA A 71 4.53 4.34 0.12
N PHE A 72 5.43 5.33 0.03
CA PHE A 72 6.51 5.60 0.96
C PHE A 72 6.37 6.99 1.57
N GLU A 73 6.70 7.13 2.85
CA GLU A 73 6.55 8.41 3.55
C GLU A 73 7.54 9.47 3.03
N ASP A 74 8.76 9.05 2.66
CA ASP A 74 9.82 9.94 2.16
C ASP A 74 10.82 9.22 1.23
N GLU A 75 11.72 10.02 0.63
CA GLU A 75 12.79 9.55 -0.27
C GLU A 75 13.81 8.65 0.44
N ALA A 76 14.10 8.86 1.74
CA ALA A 76 15.03 8.01 2.48
C ALA A 76 14.45 6.60 2.70
N ARG A 77 13.14 6.49 2.93
CA ARG A 77 12.43 5.20 3.01
C ARG A 77 12.45 4.48 1.68
N TYR A 78 12.22 5.18 0.58
CA TYR A 78 12.35 4.58 -0.75
C TYR A 78 13.79 4.13 -1.04
N LYS A 79 14.79 4.96 -0.74
CA LYS A 79 16.21 4.62 -0.95
C LYS A 79 16.65 3.36 -0.21
N TYR A 80 16.08 3.09 0.96
CA TYR A 80 16.35 1.85 1.70
C TYR A 80 15.89 0.58 0.95
N VAL A 81 14.87 0.69 0.08
CA VAL A 81 14.30 -0.43 -0.69
C VAL A 81 14.51 -0.32 -2.20
N GLU A 82 15.27 0.67 -2.66
CA GLU A 82 15.39 1.06 -4.06
C GLU A 82 15.82 -0.10 -4.96
N ASP A 83 16.85 -0.86 -4.56
CA ASP A 83 17.32 -2.03 -5.32
C ASP A 83 16.25 -3.12 -5.47
N ARG A 84 15.40 -3.29 -4.45
CA ARG A 84 14.29 -4.24 -4.49
C ARG A 84 13.21 -3.75 -5.45
N TYR A 85 12.84 -2.48 -5.35
CA TYR A 85 11.84 -1.88 -6.21
C TYR A 85 12.29 -1.78 -7.67
N ALA A 86 13.59 -1.59 -7.93
CA ALA A 86 14.17 -1.70 -9.27
C ALA A 86 14.04 -3.10 -9.88
N LYS A 87 14.04 -4.17 -9.06
CA LYS A 87 13.77 -5.54 -9.52
C LYS A 87 12.28 -5.77 -9.77
N LEU A 88 11.41 -5.26 -8.89
CA LEU A 88 9.95 -5.32 -9.08
C LEU A 88 9.53 -4.58 -10.35
N MET A 89 10.08 -3.38 -10.59
CA MET A 89 9.89 -2.61 -11.82
C MET A 89 10.32 -3.35 -13.10
N LYS A 90 11.13 -4.41 -13.02
CA LYS A 90 11.51 -5.20 -14.20
C LYS A 90 10.64 -6.44 -14.42
N SER A 91 9.90 -6.87 -13.40
CA SER A 91 9.22 -8.17 -13.38
C SER A 91 7.70 -8.08 -13.30
N LEU A 92 7.17 -6.99 -12.73
CA LEU A 92 5.73 -6.79 -12.60
C LEU A 92 5.14 -6.22 -13.89
N PRO A 93 3.89 -6.56 -14.23
CA PRO A 93 3.21 -6.03 -15.41
C PRO A 93 2.88 -4.54 -15.28
N LYS A 94 2.72 -4.03 -14.06
CA LYS A 94 2.55 -2.61 -13.75
C LYS A 94 2.90 -2.34 -12.29
N ILE A 95 3.60 -1.25 -12.01
CA ILE A 95 3.89 -0.81 -10.65
C ILE A 95 3.75 0.71 -10.51
N TRP A 96 3.11 1.14 -9.42
CA TRP A 96 3.06 2.53 -8.98
C TRP A 96 3.83 2.68 -7.68
N ILE A 97 4.82 3.57 -7.71
CA ILE A 97 5.65 3.93 -6.56
C ILE A 97 5.28 5.37 -6.21
N ILE A 98 4.68 5.56 -5.05
CA ILE A 98 4.21 6.85 -4.57
C ILE A 98 5.11 7.26 -3.42
N GLY A 99 5.50 8.52 -3.35
CA GLY A 99 6.18 9.00 -2.15
C GLY A 99 6.40 10.50 -2.15
N ASN A 100 6.82 11.02 -1.01
CA ASN A 100 7.14 12.43 -0.82
C ASN A 100 8.49 12.77 -1.49
N PHE A 101 8.54 12.61 -2.81
CA PHE A 101 9.73 12.77 -3.63
C PHE A 101 9.85 14.22 -4.10
N ASN A 102 10.88 14.91 -3.62
CA ASN A 102 11.28 16.22 -4.16
C ASN A 102 12.33 16.11 -5.26
N ASN A 103 12.79 14.88 -5.54
CA ASN A 103 13.84 14.60 -6.49
C ASN A 103 13.27 14.19 -7.88
N PRO A 104 13.42 15.04 -8.91
CA PRO A 104 12.89 14.75 -10.25
C PRO A 104 13.64 13.60 -10.96
N TYR A 105 14.83 13.22 -10.50
CA TYR A 105 15.61 12.13 -11.12
C TYR A 105 15.00 10.76 -10.86
N LEU A 106 14.20 10.59 -9.80
CA LEU A 106 13.53 9.32 -9.48
C LEU A 106 12.52 8.88 -10.55
N ALA A 107 11.98 9.83 -11.31
CA ALA A 107 11.03 9.56 -12.38
C ALA A 107 11.68 9.44 -13.77
N GLN A 108 13.01 9.57 -13.88
CA GLN A 108 13.70 9.51 -15.16
C GLN A 108 14.03 8.06 -15.54
N HIS A 109 13.91 7.75 -16.84
CA HIS A 109 14.27 6.43 -17.40
C HIS A 109 13.53 5.23 -16.79
N LEU A 110 12.30 5.43 -16.33
CA LEU A 110 11.45 4.34 -15.86
C LEU A 110 11.01 3.43 -17.01
N PRO A 111 10.89 2.11 -16.79
CA PRO A 111 10.17 1.23 -17.69
C PRO A 111 8.74 1.73 -17.94
N GLN A 112 8.16 1.46 -19.11
CA GLN A 112 6.81 1.94 -19.47
C GLN A 112 5.72 1.49 -18.49
N HIS A 113 5.91 0.32 -17.90
CA HIS A 113 5.03 -0.26 -16.88
C HIS A 113 5.37 0.15 -15.45
N ALA A 114 6.27 1.11 -15.24
CA ALA A 114 6.55 1.69 -13.94
C ALA A 114 6.09 3.15 -13.90
N SER A 115 5.59 3.59 -12.75
CA SER A 115 5.18 4.97 -12.53
C SER A 115 5.63 5.43 -11.15
N VAL A 116 6.50 6.43 -11.10
CA VAL A 116 6.92 7.08 -9.85
C VAL A 116 6.17 8.39 -9.72
N ILE A 117 5.42 8.56 -8.64
CA ILE A 117 4.48 9.68 -8.44
C ILE A 117 4.84 10.39 -7.14
N SER A 118 5.06 11.70 -7.23
CA SER A 118 5.30 12.52 -6.06
C SER A 118 3.97 12.86 -5.35
N CYS A 119 3.91 12.67 -4.04
CA CYS A 119 2.79 13.06 -3.19
C CYS A 119 3.08 14.30 -2.32
N VAL A 120 4.14 15.05 -2.66
CA VAL A 120 4.56 16.27 -1.94
C VAL A 120 3.37 17.23 -1.77
N GLY A 121 3.18 17.71 -0.54
CA GLY A 121 2.10 18.66 -0.22
C GLY A 121 0.71 18.02 -0.07
N THR A 122 0.60 16.69 -0.10
CA THR A 122 -0.63 15.95 0.20
C THR A 122 -0.55 15.27 1.57
N ASN A 123 -1.69 14.80 2.09
CA ASN A 123 -1.74 14.01 3.32
C ASN A 123 -1.27 12.55 3.11
N LEU A 124 -0.84 12.15 1.91
CA LEU A 124 -0.30 10.81 1.65
C LEU A 124 1.14 10.63 2.14
N SER A 125 1.84 11.71 2.52
CA SER A 125 3.22 11.63 3.03
C SER A 125 3.34 10.91 4.38
N THR A 126 2.23 10.65 5.06
CA THR A 126 2.16 9.89 6.32
C THR A 126 1.50 8.53 6.13
N VAL A 127 1.22 8.12 4.89
CA VAL A 127 0.45 6.91 4.59
C VAL A 127 1.37 5.83 4.04
N TRP A 128 1.24 4.62 4.60
CA TRP A 128 1.87 3.40 4.16
C TRP A 128 0.85 2.56 3.39
N ILE A 129 1.11 2.30 2.11
CA ILE A 129 0.23 1.51 1.26
C ILE A 129 1.07 0.46 0.55
N VAL A 130 0.66 -0.80 0.61
CA VAL A 130 1.17 -1.86 -0.25
C VAL A 130 0.00 -2.71 -0.69
N VAL A 131 -0.41 -2.58 -1.95
CA VAL A 131 -1.63 -3.21 -2.48
C VAL A 131 -1.33 -3.87 -3.82
N THR A 132 -1.82 -5.08 -3.98
CA THR A 132 -1.80 -5.84 -5.23
C THR A 132 -3.21 -6.34 -5.55
N ARG A 133 -3.36 -7.35 -6.41
CA ARG A 133 -4.64 -8.00 -6.66
C ARG A 133 -4.53 -9.50 -6.74
N ASP A 134 -5.65 -10.16 -6.49
CA ASP A 134 -5.89 -11.55 -6.86
C ASP A 134 -6.99 -11.65 -7.94
N SER A 135 -7.62 -12.81 -8.07
CA SER A 135 -8.74 -13.04 -8.99
C SER A 135 -10.05 -12.36 -8.55
N ASN A 136 -10.20 -12.04 -7.27
CA ASN A 136 -11.41 -11.50 -6.65
C ASN A 136 -11.37 -9.97 -6.53
N GLY A 137 -10.17 -9.36 -6.52
CA GLY A 137 -10.03 -7.92 -6.52
C GLY A 137 -8.71 -7.44 -5.92
N PRO A 138 -8.62 -6.14 -5.59
CA PRO A 138 -7.45 -5.60 -4.90
C PRO A 138 -7.38 -6.13 -3.47
N ILE A 139 -6.16 -6.48 -3.04
CA ILE A 139 -5.84 -6.96 -1.70
C ILE A 139 -4.62 -6.20 -1.18
N GLY A 140 -4.58 -5.88 0.09
CA GLY A 140 -3.36 -5.30 0.66
C GLY A 140 -3.51 -4.54 1.96
N LEU A 141 -2.42 -3.87 2.29
CA LEU A 141 -2.16 -3.12 3.49
C LEU A 141 -2.34 -1.62 3.23
N VAL A 142 -3.14 -0.96 4.07
CA VAL A 142 -3.31 0.50 4.10
C VAL A 142 -3.21 0.96 5.55
N ALA A 143 -2.23 1.81 5.86
CA ALA A 143 -2.02 2.35 7.18
C ALA A 143 -1.54 3.79 7.14
N GLU A 144 -1.69 4.50 8.25
CA GLU A 144 -1.23 5.88 8.41
C GLU A 144 -0.42 5.99 9.72
N ASP A 145 0.63 6.79 9.69
CA ASP A 145 1.45 7.11 10.86
C ASP A 145 0.61 7.95 11.84
N PHE A 146 0.49 7.48 13.09
CA PHE A 146 -0.23 8.16 14.18
C PHE A 146 0.72 8.72 15.24
N GLY A 147 2.02 8.77 14.94
CA GLY A 147 3.08 9.20 15.85
C GLY A 147 3.69 8.04 16.65
N ASN A 148 4.80 8.33 17.33
CA ASN A 148 5.56 7.35 18.13
C ASN A 148 5.98 6.10 17.33
N ASN A 149 6.19 6.23 16.02
CA ASN A 149 6.53 5.14 15.10
C ASN A 149 5.47 4.02 15.04
N LYS A 150 4.23 4.34 15.44
CA LYS A 150 3.08 3.44 15.39
C LYS A 150 2.16 3.82 14.23
N PHE A 151 1.66 2.79 13.57
CA PHE A 151 0.77 2.91 12.43
C PHE A 151 -0.60 2.35 12.76
N LYS A 152 -1.64 3.00 12.26
CA LYS A 152 -3.02 2.53 12.35
C LYS A 152 -3.59 2.34 10.96
N GLY A 153 -4.29 1.22 10.75
CA GLY A 153 -4.80 0.89 9.44
C GLY A 153 -5.51 -0.45 9.39
N PHE A 154 -5.47 -1.07 8.23
CA PHE A 154 -5.99 -2.41 8.01
C PHE A 154 -5.20 -3.17 6.95
N PHE A 155 -5.29 -4.50 7.02
CA PHE A 155 -5.09 -5.38 5.88
C PHE A 155 -6.45 -5.92 5.45
N SER A 156 -6.68 -6.07 4.15
CA SER A 156 -7.95 -6.58 3.64
C SER A 156 -7.78 -7.29 2.30
N THR A 157 -8.54 -8.36 2.10
CA THR A 157 -8.85 -8.94 0.78
C THR A 157 -10.24 -8.53 0.28
N LYS A 158 -11.03 -7.83 1.10
CA LYS A 158 -12.36 -7.31 0.69
C LYS A 158 -12.19 -6.21 -0.36
N PRO A 159 -12.62 -6.44 -1.62
CA PRO A 159 -12.34 -5.52 -2.73
C PRO A 159 -12.87 -4.10 -2.51
N ALA A 160 -14.02 -3.95 -1.87
CA ALA A 160 -14.69 -2.67 -1.72
C ALA A 160 -13.85 -1.63 -0.96
N ILE A 161 -13.30 -1.99 0.21
CA ILE A 161 -12.52 -1.06 1.02
C ILE A 161 -11.13 -0.81 0.42
N VAL A 162 -10.48 -1.84 -0.12
CA VAL A 162 -9.15 -1.69 -0.73
C VAL A 162 -9.24 -0.85 -2.00
N LYS A 163 -10.25 -1.09 -2.85
CA LYS A 163 -10.49 -0.28 -4.04
C LYS A 163 -10.78 1.18 -3.65
N TYR A 164 -11.63 1.41 -2.65
CA TYR A 164 -11.92 2.77 -2.19
C TYR A 164 -10.64 3.51 -1.75
N SER A 165 -9.74 2.85 -1.02
CA SER A 165 -8.45 3.43 -0.63
C SER A 165 -7.60 3.82 -1.84
N ILE A 166 -7.51 2.96 -2.85
CA ILE A 166 -6.74 3.24 -4.08
C ILE A 166 -7.39 4.35 -4.91
N ASP A 167 -8.72 4.37 -5.01
CA ASP A 167 -9.46 5.43 -5.70
C ASP A 167 -9.24 6.79 -5.01
N LEU A 168 -9.19 6.81 -3.67
CA LEU A 168 -8.90 8.02 -2.91
C LEU A 168 -7.46 8.51 -3.14
N VAL A 169 -6.49 7.61 -3.17
CA VAL A 169 -5.10 7.93 -3.55
C VAL A 169 -5.03 8.52 -4.95
N ALA A 170 -5.67 7.87 -5.93
CA ALA A 170 -5.71 8.32 -7.31
C ALA A 170 -6.36 9.70 -7.43
N TYR A 171 -7.44 9.95 -6.69
CA TYR A 171 -8.11 11.24 -6.62
C TYR A 171 -7.20 12.34 -6.05
N ILE A 172 -6.53 12.09 -4.92
CA ILE A 172 -5.62 13.04 -4.26
C ILE A 172 -4.47 13.42 -5.20
N LEU A 173 -3.90 12.42 -5.89
CA LEU A 173 -2.77 12.59 -6.80
C LEU A 173 -3.18 13.07 -8.20
N LYS A 174 -4.49 13.18 -8.49
CA LYS A 174 -5.03 13.50 -9.82
C LYS A 174 -4.46 12.61 -10.92
N THR A 175 -4.42 11.31 -10.65
CA THR A 175 -3.82 10.29 -11.52
C THR A 175 -4.78 9.10 -11.69
N GLU A 176 -4.39 8.11 -12.49
CA GLU A 176 -5.12 6.86 -12.68
C GLU A 176 -4.31 5.69 -12.10
N ILE A 177 -4.95 4.93 -11.21
CA ILE A 177 -4.41 3.70 -10.63
C ILE A 177 -5.49 2.64 -10.78
N ASP A 178 -5.32 1.74 -11.75
CA ASP A 178 -6.26 0.63 -11.98
C ASP A 178 -5.54 -0.69 -11.81
N LEU A 179 -5.62 -1.31 -10.64
CA LEU A 179 -5.03 -2.63 -10.40
C LEU A 179 -5.67 -3.74 -11.25
N MET A 180 -6.91 -3.55 -11.72
CA MET A 180 -7.72 -4.59 -12.37
C MET A 180 -7.63 -4.59 -13.89
N ARG A 181 -6.85 -3.69 -14.49
CA ARG A 181 -6.61 -3.65 -15.93
C ARG A 181 -6.05 -5.00 -16.41
N LYS A 182 -6.63 -5.52 -17.48
CA LYS A 182 -6.29 -6.85 -18.03
C LYS A 182 -4.99 -6.85 -18.83
N GLU A 183 -4.63 -5.73 -19.44
CA GLU A 183 -3.47 -5.60 -20.33
C GLU A 183 -2.80 -4.22 -20.12
N TRP A 184 -1.46 -4.20 -20.10
CA TRP A 184 -0.63 -3.02 -19.83
C TRP A 184 0.33 -2.74 -20.97
#